data_AF-A0A0Q9R7M2-F1
#
_entry.id   AF-A0A0Q9R7M2-F1
#
_cell.length_a   1.000
_cell.length_b   1.000
_cell.length_c   1.000
_cell.angle_alpha   90.00
_cell.angle_beta   90.00
_cell.angle_gamma   90.00
#
_symmetry.space_group_name_H-M   'P 1'
#
loop_
_entity.id
_entity.type
_entity.pdbx_description
1 polymer ?
#
loop_
_entity_poly.entity_id
_entity_poly.type
_entity_poly.pdbx_seq_one_letter_code
_entity_poly.pdbx_strand_id
1 'polypeptide(L)'
;MTTSTTIDWFRKPVDSPSDGTLNACYNALDRHVIRGRAEDVALTLDARSWTYAELLTHVGAFAGVLRAFGTGVGDTVALGPVPTFEAAVVTMAVARLGAVVEHTDDLAPHVGTARVLVAGTDPSLDTGDVPVVTVDDSTELSWAMVMRAGRTDPAGCADVPGDAVLARVGDAELTVLAALGAEEAPAPAGTSVLVVGGLSLWSYDATGGAR
;
A
#
# COMPACT_ATOMS: atom_id res chain seq x y z
N MET A 1 21.31 12.99 9.01
CA MET A 1 20.91 12.45 10.32
C MET A 1 19.94 11.31 10.04
N THR A 2 20.43 10.07 10.04
CA THR A 2 19.58 8.90 9.84
C THR A 2 18.80 8.69 11.13
N THR A 3 17.52 9.06 11.15
CA THR A 3 16.63 8.76 12.27
C THR A 3 16.50 7.24 12.33
N SER A 4 17.11 6.61 13.33
CA SER A 4 16.87 5.20 13.61
C SER A 4 15.42 5.06 14.07
N THR A 5 14.53 4.71 13.13
CA THR A 5 13.13 4.44 13.43
C THR A 5 13.06 3.14 14.22
N THR A 6 12.67 3.22 15.50
CA THR A 6 12.40 2.03 16.30
C THR A 6 11.24 1.25 15.66
N ILE A 7 11.43 -0.03 15.38
CA ILE A 7 10.41 -0.91 14.79
C ILE A 7 9.62 -1.59 15.92
N ASP A 8 8.30 -1.46 15.87
CA ASP A 8 7.39 -2.15 16.77
C ASP A 8 7.07 -3.53 16.18
N TRP A 9 7.67 -4.56 16.78
CA TRP A 9 7.40 -5.96 16.49
C TRP A 9 6.22 -6.45 17.33
N PHE A 10 5.30 -7.21 16.73
CA PHE A 10 4.27 -7.95 17.46
C PHE A 10 4.89 -9.17 18.14
N ARG A 11 5.78 -9.87 17.43
CA ARG A 11 6.68 -10.87 17.97
C ARG A 11 8.10 -10.53 17.56
N LYS A 12 9.00 -10.38 18.52
CA LYS A 12 10.40 -10.07 18.22
C LYS A 12 11.08 -11.27 17.53
N PRO A 13 11.95 -11.02 16.54
CA PRO A 13 12.76 -12.06 15.94
C PRO A 13 13.75 -12.61 16.98
N VAL A 14 14.10 -13.89 16.85
CA VAL A 14 15.10 -14.55 17.71
C VAL A 14 16.45 -14.54 17.01
N ASP A 15 16.51 -15.18 15.84
CA ASP A 15 17.74 -15.34 15.06
C ASP A 15 17.65 -14.66 13.69
N SER A 16 16.48 -14.71 13.05
CA SER A 16 16.23 -14.16 11.72
C SER A 16 14.99 -13.23 11.69
N PRO A 17 14.95 -12.22 10.80
CA PRO A 17 13.74 -11.44 10.52
C PRO A 17 12.48 -12.28 10.23
N SER A 18 12.67 -13.49 9.66
CA SER A 18 11.62 -14.45 9.37
C SER A 18 10.90 -15.00 10.62
N ASP A 19 11.56 -14.95 11.78
CA ASP A 19 11.05 -15.56 13.02
C ASP A 19 10.17 -14.58 13.82
N GLY A 20 10.31 -13.29 13.53
CA GLY A 20 9.51 -12.22 14.11
C GLY A 20 8.28 -11.91 13.27
N THR A 21 7.29 -11.25 13.87
CA THR A 21 6.13 -10.73 13.13
C THR A 21 5.92 -9.25 13.45
N LEU A 22 5.52 -8.49 12.43
CA LEU A 22 5.12 -7.10 12.54
C LEU A 22 4.10 -6.75 11.43
N ASN A 23 3.78 -5.46 11.32
CA ASN A 23 3.05 -4.93 10.17
C ASN A 23 3.60 -3.55 9.78
N ALA A 24 3.84 -3.33 8.48
CA ALA A 24 4.40 -2.09 7.97
C ALA A 24 3.43 -0.91 8.15
N CYS A 25 2.14 -1.10 7.83
CA CYS A 25 1.11 -0.07 8.03
C CYS A 25 0.93 0.27 9.52
N TYR A 26 0.98 -0.71 10.42
CA TYR A 26 0.92 -0.45 11.86
C TYR A 26 2.06 0.45 12.33
N ASN A 27 3.28 0.15 11.88
CA ASN A 27 4.46 0.96 12.18
C ASN A 27 4.39 2.34 11.53
N ALA A 28 3.80 2.46 10.35
CA ALA A 28 3.67 3.72 9.67
C ALA A 28 2.54 4.61 10.21
N LEU A 29 1.42 4.04 10.69
CA LEU A 29 0.20 4.79 11.03
C LEU A 29 -0.35 4.46 12.41
N ASP A 30 -0.84 3.24 12.63
CA ASP A 30 -1.65 2.88 13.80
C ASP A 30 -0.94 3.20 15.13
N ARG A 31 0.35 2.89 15.25
CA ARG A 31 1.11 3.16 16.47
C ARG A 31 1.16 4.66 16.82
N HIS A 32 1.16 5.53 15.81
CA HIS A 32 1.23 6.97 16.02
C HIS A 32 -0.10 7.48 16.57
N VAL A 33 -1.22 7.02 16.01
CA VAL A 33 -2.57 7.30 16.53
C VAL A 33 -2.71 6.79 17.96
N ILE A 34 -2.34 5.53 18.22
CA ILE A 34 -2.41 4.91 19.56
C ILE A 34 -1.58 5.70 20.60
N ARG A 35 -0.44 6.26 20.18
CA ARG A 35 0.45 7.07 21.03
C ARG A 35 0.04 8.54 21.11
N GLY A 36 -1.18 8.89 20.72
CA GLY A 36 -1.74 10.24 20.86
C GLY A 36 -1.29 11.24 19.80
N ARG A 37 -0.72 10.78 18.68
CA ARG A 37 -0.27 11.61 17.55
C ARG A 37 -1.28 11.62 16.40
N ALA A 38 -2.56 11.43 16.70
CA ALA A 38 -3.63 11.33 15.71
C ALA A 38 -3.68 12.54 14.75
N GLU A 39 -3.49 13.74 15.31
CA GLU A 39 -3.56 15.03 14.59
C GLU A 39 -2.22 15.46 13.96
N ASP A 40 -1.14 14.71 14.17
CA ASP A 40 0.14 15.01 13.53
C ASP A 40 0.07 14.65 12.04
N VAL A 41 0.74 15.44 11.20
CA VAL A 41 0.82 15.19 9.76
C VAL A 41 1.65 13.92 9.48
N ALA A 42 1.05 12.98 8.74
CA ALA A 42 1.67 11.73 8.32
C ALA A 42 2.18 11.77 6.88
N LEU A 43 1.50 12.55 6.02
CA LEU A 43 1.78 12.68 4.60
C LEU A 43 1.44 14.09 4.13
N THR A 44 2.32 14.69 3.33
CA THR A 44 2.05 15.93 2.60
C THR A 44 2.34 15.68 1.13
N LEU A 45 1.36 15.94 0.27
CA LEU A 45 1.49 15.91 -1.19
C LEU A 45 1.08 17.28 -1.72
N ASP A 46 1.95 17.88 -2.52
CA ASP A 46 1.80 19.24 -3.01
C ASP A 46 1.47 20.24 -1.88
N ALA A 47 0.26 20.78 -1.86
CA ALA A 47 -0.24 21.74 -0.87
C ALA A 47 -1.26 21.14 0.12
N ARG A 48 -1.42 19.81 0.14
CA ARG A 48 -2.37 19.13 1.03
C ARG A 48 -1.63 18.21 1.99
N SER A 49 -2.05 18.25 3.25
CA SER A 49 -1.54 17.39 4.31
C SER A 49 -2.66 16.50 4.83
N TRP A 50 -2.29 15.29 5.22
CA TRP A 50 -3.15 14.34 5.90
C TRP A 50 -2.52 13.96 7.23
N THR A 51 -3.33 14.01 8.27
CA THR A 51 -2.95 13.55 9.60
C THR A 51 -2.86 12.02 9.66
N TYR A 52 -2.24 11.48 10.71
CA TYR A 52 -2.21 10.03 10.93
C TYR A 52 -3.63 9.44 11.02
N ALA A 53 -4.57 10.10 11.69
CA ALA A 53 -5.94 9.61 11.82
C ALA A 53 -6.71 9.65 10.49
N GLU A 54 -6.56 10.73 9.71
CA GLU A 54 -7.19 10.83 8.40
C GLU A 54 -6.64 9.77 7.44
N LEU A 55 -5.32 9.62 7.38
CA LEU A 55 -4.71 8.65 6.47
C LEU A 55 -5.02 7.20 6.90
N LEU A 56 -5.01 6.90 8.20
CA LEU A 56 -5.43 5.60 8.73
C LEU A 56 -6.90 5.28 8.36
N THR A 57 -7.78 6.27 8.38
CA THR A 57 -9.17 6.10 7.95
C THR A 57 -9.27 5.71 6.48
N HIS A 58 -8.49 6.36 5.60
CA HIS A 58 -8.48 6.03 4.17
C HIS A 58 -7.92 4.63 3.93
N VAL A 59 -6.76 4.33 4.52
CA VAL A 59 -6.07 3.05 4.40
C VAL A 59 -6.92 1.90 4.93
N GLY A 60 -7.51 2.07 6.11
CA GLY A 60 -8.38 1.06 6.73
C GLY A 60 -9.62 0.77 5.89
N ALA A 61 -10.23 1.80 5.29
CA ALA A 61 -11.40 1.63 4.42
C ALA A 61 -11.03 0.86 3.14
N PHE A 62 -9.98 1.27 2.43
CA PHE A 62 -9.57 0.57 1.21
C PHE A 62 -9.18 -0.89 1.50
N ALA A 63 -8.44 -1.13 2.59
CA ALA A 63 -8.09 -2.47 3.04
C ALA A 63 -9.32 -3.32 3.39
N GLY A 64 -10.39 -2.70 3.93
CA GLY A 64 -11.67 -3.37 4.19
C GLY A 64 -12.29 -3.94 2.91
N VAL A 65 -12.25 -3.19 1.81
CA VAL A 65 -12.75 -3.65 0.50
C VAL A 65 -11.85 -4.71 -0.11
N LEU A 66 -10.53 -4.53 -0.10
CA LEU A 66 -9.60 -5.57 -0.56
C LEU A 66 -9.84 -6.90 0.17
N ARG A 67 -10.00 -6.85 1.49
CA ARG A 67 -10.36 -8.03 2.30
C ARG A 67 -11.69 -8.64 1.89
N ALA A 68 -12.70 -7.82 1.55
CA ALA A 68 -14.00 -8.31 1.07
C ALA A 68 -13.89 -9.02 -0.29
N PHE A 69 -12.92 -8.65 -1.13
CA PHE A 69 -12.53 -9.38 -2.35
C PHE A 69 -11.59 -10.57 -2.08
N GLY A 70 -11.32 -10.88 -0.82
CA GLY A 70 -10.54 -12.04 -0.41
C GLY A 70 -9.02 -11.82 -0.37
N THR A 71 -8.53 -10.59 -0.52
CA THR A 71 -7.10 -10.27 -0.38
C THR A 71 -6.61 -10.53 1.04
N GLY A 72 -5.53 -11.29 1.18
CA GLY A 72 -4.84 -11.54 2.45
C GLY A 72 -3.33 -11.71 2.30
N VAL A 73 -2.70 -12.33 3.30
CA VAL A 73 -1.24 -12.46 3.35
C VAL A 73 -0.70 -13.22 2.14
N GLY A 74 0.23 -12.58 1.41
CA GLY A 74 0.89 -13.15 0.23
C GLY A 74 0.09 -13.07 -1.07
N ASP A 75 -1.17 -12.61 -1.05
CA ASP A 75 -1.91 -12.33 -2.29
C ASP A 75 -1.35 -11.09 -2.99
N THR A 76 -1.49 -11.03 -4.32
CA THR A 76 -1.02 -9.89 -5.13
C THR A 76 -2.17 -8.93 -5.44
N VAL A 77 -1.92 -7.62 -5.32
CA VAL A 77 -2.76 -6.55 -5.87
C VAL A 77 -1.94 -5.80 -6.91
N ALA A 78 -2.39 -5.78 -8.17
CA ALA A 78 -1.69 -5.06 -9.22
C ALA A 78 -2.16 -3.60 -9.27
N LEU A 79 -1.20 -2.68 -9.25
CA LEU A 79 -1.42 -1.25 -9.20
C LEU A 79 -0.84 -0.60 -10.45
N GLY A 80 -1.76 -0.17 -11.32
CA GLY A 80 -1.49 0.63 -12.50
C GLY A 80 -1.17 2.10 -12.16
N PRO A 81 -0.94 2.93 -13.19
CA PRO A 81 -0.73 4.37 -13.01
C PRO A 81 -1.97 5.05 -12.41
N VAL A 82 -1.81 5.64 -11.23
CA VAL A 82 -2.83 6.41 -10.50
C VAL A 82 -2.19 7.65 -9.88
N PRO A 83 -2.97 8.65 -9.43
CA PRO A 83 -2.39 9.78 -8.70
C PRO A 83 -1.72 9.33 -7.38
N THR A 84 -0.71 10.08 -6.94
CA THR A 84 0.20 9.67 -5.84
C THR A 84 -0.52 9.41 -4.51
N PHE A 85 -1.62 10.11 -4.22
CA PHE A 85 -2.38 9.90 -2.99
C PHE A 85 -3.06 8.53 -2.97
N GLU A 86 -3.75 8.17 -4.05
CA GLU A 86 -4.42 6.89 -4.22
C GLU A 86 -3.39 5.75 -4.21
N ALA A 87 -2.26 5.91 -4.92
CA ALA A 87 -1.16 4.94 -4.88
C ALA A 87 -0.68 4.69 -3.43
N ALA A 88 -0.47 5.77 -2.65
CA ALA A 88 -0.07 5.65 -1.25
C ALA A 88 -1.11 4.90 -0.41
N VAL A 89 -2.39 5.22 -0.57
CA VAL A 89 -3.48 4.55 0.16
C VAL A 89 -3.58 3.07 -0.21
N VAL A 90 -3.49 2.73 -1.50
CA VAL A 90 -3.53 1.34 -2.00
C VAL A 90 -2.36 0.55 -1.44
N THR A 91 -1.13 1.02 -1.62
CA THR A 91 0.07 0.31 -1.14
C THR A 91 0.04 0.11 0.37
N MET A 92 -0.39 1.13 1.13
CA MET A 92 -0.53 1.02 2.59
C MET A 92 -1.63 0.04 3.00
N ALA A 93 -2.75 0.00 2.27
CA ALA A 93 -3.84 -0.94 2.51
C ALA A 93 -3.45 -2.38 2.21
N VAL A 94 -2.70 -2.60 1.14
CA VAL A 94 -2.11 -3.89 0.78
C VAL A 94 -1.12 -4.35 1.86
N ALA A 95 -0.21 -3.46 2.29
CA ALA A 95 0.72 -3.72 3.39
C ALA A 95 0.00 -4.00 4.72
N ARG A 96 -1.15 -3.36 4.97
CA ARG A 96 -2.00 -3.62 6.15
C ARG A 96 -2.50 -5.06 6.17
N LEU A 97 -2.87 -5.62 5.01
CA LEU A 97 -3.35 -7.00 4.87
C LEU A 97 -2.21 -8.03 4.77
N GLY A 98 -0.95 -7.59 4.69
CA GLY A 98 0.20 -8.47 4.46
C GLY A 98 0.25 -9.03 3.03
N ALA A 99 -0.51 -8.43 2.12
CA ALA A 99 -0.49 -8.71 0.69
C ALA A 99 0.71 -8.01 0.03
N VAL A 100 0.94 -8.31 -1.25
CA VAL A 100 2.00 -7.71 -2.07
C VAL A 100 1.40 -6.77 -3.10
N VAL A 101 1.91 -5.53 -3.18
CA VAL A 101 1.56 -4.63 -4.28
C VAL A 101 2.51 -4.84 -5.45
N GLU A 102 1.96 -5.04 -6.64
CA GLU A 102 2.71 -5.17 -7.88
C GLU A 102 2.51 -3.88 -8.68
N HIS A 103 3.53 -3.01 -8.72
CA HIS A 103 3.48 -1.79 -9.52
C HIS A 103 3.81 -2.10 -10.97
N THR A 104 2.93 -1.71 -11.89
CA THR A 104 3.08 -2.00 -13.32
C THR A 104 2.44 -0.89 -14.18
N ASP A 105 2.97 -0.66 -15.38
CA ASP A 105 2.31 0.14 -16.42
C ASP A 105 1.42 -0.69 -17.34
N ASP A 106 1.55 -2.02 -17.30
CA ASP A 106 0.72 -2.97 -18.04
C ASP A 106 0.01 -3.92 -17.06
N LEU A 107 -1.31 -3.77 -16.94
CA LEU A 107 -2.13 -4.61 -16.08
C LEU A 107 -2.49 -5.96 -16.72
N ALA A 108 -2.36 -6.11 -18.04
CA ALA A 108 -2.81 -7.31 -18.75
C ALA A 108 -2.13 -8.61 -18.25
N PRO A 109 -0.82 -8.66 -17.96
CA PRO A 109 -0.16 -9.84 -17.42
C PRO A 109 -0.65 -10.25 -16.02
N HIS A 110 -1.32 -9.34 -15.32
CA HIS A 110 -1.78 -9.54 -13.95
C HIS A 110 -3.24 -9.99 -13.87
N VAL A 111 -3.97 -9.99 -15.00
CA VAL A 111 -5.30 -10.58 -15.08
C VAL A 111 -5.22 -12.07 -14.77
N GLY A 112 -5.96 -12.51 -13.74
CA GLY A 112 -6.02 -13.89 -13.30
C GLY A 112 -4.90 -14.32 -12.33
N THR A 113 -3.89 -13.47 -12.10
CA THR A 113 -2.83 -13.71 -11.10
C THR A 113 -2.97 -12.79 -9.89
N ALA A 114 -3.36 -11.53 -10.10
CA ALA A 114 -3.71 -10.62 -9.02
C ALA A 114 -5.13 -10.87 -8.51
N ARG A 115 -5.33 -10.62 -7.21
CA ARG A 115 -6.66 -10.65 -6.57
C ARG A 115 -7.53 -9.47 -6.96
N VAL A 116 -6.91 -8.31 -7.13
CA VAL A 116 -7.56 -7.05 -7.49
C VAL A 116 -6.62 -6.27 -8.39
N LEU A 117 -7.17 -5.64 -9.42
CA LEU A 117 -6.47 -4.65 -10.22
C LEU A 117 -6.91 -3.25 -9.76
N VAL A 118 -5.98 -2.32 -9.67
CA VAL A 118 -6.27 -0.91 -9.41
C VAL A 118 -5.72 -0.07 -10.55
N ALA A 119 -6.56 0.77 -11.15
CA ALA A 119 -6.22 1.56 -12.33
C ALA A 119 -6.73 3.00 -12.21
N GLY A 120 -6.11 3.93 -12.94
CA GLY A 120 -6.58 5.32 -12.97
C GLY A 120 -7.95 5.47 -13.64
N THR A 121 -8.19 4.67 -14.67
CA THR A 121 -9.42 4.59 -15.45
C THR A 121 -9.61 3.14 -15.92
N ASP A 122 -10.73 2.84 -16.57
CA ASP A 122 -11.03 1.52 -17.13
C ASP A 122 -9.91 1.14 -18.11
N PRO A 123 -9.14 0.07 -17.82
CA PRO A 123 -8.04 -0.34 -18.68
C PRO A 123 -8.52 -0.93 -20.01
N SER A 124 -9.84 -1.09 -20.21
CA SER A 124 -10.43 -1.72 -21.40
C SER A 124 -9.87 -3.12 -21.65
N LEU A 125 -9.68 -3.88 -20.58
CA LEU A 125 -9.16 -5.25 -20.56
C LEU A 125 -10.28 -6.24 -20.24
N ASP A 126 -10.25 -7.43 -20.83
CA ASP A 126 -11.07 -8.55 -20.34
C ASP A 126 -10.48 -9.07 -19.04
N THR A 127 -11.09 -8.72 -17.92
CA THR A 127 -10.61 -9.09 -16.58
C THR A 127 -11.26 -10.35 -16.02
N GLY A 128 -12.21 -10.95 -16.75
CA GLY A 128 -13.05 -12.02 -16.24
C GLY A 128 -13.69 -11.65 -14.90
N ASP A 129 -13.48 -12.49 -13.87
CA ASP A 129 -13.99 -12.26 -12.52
C ASP A 129 -13.06 -11.42 -11.62
N VAL A 130 -11.90 -10.96 -12.13
CA VAL A 130 -10.97 -10.15 -11.34
C VAL A 130 -11.55 -8.74 -11.13
N PRO A 131 -11.78 -8.30 -9.88
CA PRO A 131 -12.26 -6.95 -9.60
C PRO A 131 -11.25 -5.89 -10.06
N VAL A 132 -11.77 -4.86 -10.72
CA VAL A 132 -11.00 -3.68 -11.12
C VAL A 132 -11.52 -2.47 -10.37
N VAL A 133 -10.69 -1.87 -9.52
CA VAL A 133 -10.99 -0.61 -8.86
C VAL A 133 -10.43 0.53 -9.69
N THR A 134 -11.27 1.48 -10.09
CA THR A 134 -10.83 2.67 -10.85
C THR A 134 -10.79 3.92 -9.98
N VAL A 135 -9.81 4.79 -10.19
CA VAL A 135 -9.73 6.07 -9.48
C VAL A 135 -10.84 7.03 -9.93
N ASP A 136 -11.16 7.00 -11.22
CA ASP A 136 -12.33 7.68 -11.77
C ASP A 136 -13.61 6.83 -11.69
N ASP A 137 -14.70 7.41 -12.19
CA ASP A 137 -16.02 6.77 -12.24
C ASP A 137 -16.25 5.95 -13.54
N SER A 138 -15.19 5.44 -14.18
CA SER A 138 -15.33 4.68 -15.43
C SER A 138 -15.89 3.27 -15.23
N THR A 139 -15.83 2.74 -14.01
CA THR A 139 -16.36 1.41 -13.63
C THR A 139 -17.32 1.51 -12.46
N GLU A 140 -18.08 0.44 -12.21
CA GLU A 140 -18.96 0.35 -11.03
C GLU A 140 -18.17 0.34 -9.70
N LEU A 141 -16.91 -0.10 -9.72
CA LEU A 141 -16.02 -0.11 -8.57
C LEU A 141 -15.13 1.14 -8.54
N SER A 142 -15.75 2.32 -8.63
CA SER A 142 -15.01 3.58 -8.53
C SER A 142 -14.45 3.82 -7.12
N TRP A 143 -13.39 4.62 -7.03
CA TRP A 143 -12.73 4.98 -5.78
C TRP A 143 -13.72 5.52 -4.75
N ALA A 144 -14.62 6.42 -5.15
CA ALA A 144 -15.62 6.98 -4.26
C ALA A 144 -16.55 5.91 -3.67
N MET A 145 -16.95 4.92 -4.49
CA MET A 145 -17.77 3.80 -4.06
C MET A 145 -17.00 2.87 -3.12
N VAL A 146 -15.78 2.48 -3.48
CA VAL A 146 -14.89 1.63 -2.68
C VAL A 146 -14.64 2.26 -1.30
N MET A 147 -14.28 3.54 -1.25
CA MET A 147 -14.04 4.23 0.01
C MET A 147 -15.30 4.39 0.86
N ARG A 148 -16.47 4.52 0.24
CA ARG A 148 -17.75 4.54 0.97
C ARG A 148 -18.07 3.17 1.57
N ALA A 149 -17.91 2.09 0.82
CA ALA A 149 -18.16 0.73 1.29
C ALA A 149 -17.17 0.34 2.38
N GLY A 150 -15.87 0.57 2.17
CA GLY A 150 -14.81 0.19 3.09
C GLY A 150 -14.91 0.82 4.49
N ARG A 151 -15.50 2.01 4.60
CA ARG A 151 -15.70 2.68 5.89
C ARG A 151 -16.66 1.95 6.82
N THR A 152 -17.50 1.04 6.32
CA THR A 152 -18.43 0.28 7.18
C THR A 152 -17.76 -0.87 7.92
N ASP A 153 -16.67 -1.40 7.37
CA ASP A 153 -15.94 -2.54 7.93
C ASP A 153 -14.44 -2.44 7.57
N PRO A 154 -13.68 -1.53 8.22
CA PRO A 154 -12.26 -1.36 7.95
C PRO A 154 -11.45 -2.57 8.41
N ALA A 155 -10.37 -2.90 7.68
CA ALA A 155 -9.54 -4.06 8.03
C ALA A 155 -8.60 -3.79 9.21
N GLY A 156 -8.29 -4.84 9.97
CA GLY A 156 -7.18 -4.85 10.94
C GLY A 156 -5.83 -5.07 10.25
N CYS A 157 -4.75 -5.07 11.04
CA CYS A 157 -3.41 -5.38 10.55
C CYS A 157 -3.14 -6.89 10.60
N ALA A 158 -2.59 -7.44 9.52
CA ALA A 158 -2.09 -8.82 9.49
C ALA A 158 -0.66 -8.91 10.05
N ASP A 159 -0.34 -10.05 10.65
CA ASP A 159 1.02 -10.41 11.07
C ASP A 159 1.81 -10.92 9.86
N VAL A 160 2.94 -10.29 9.56
CA VAL A 160 3.89 -10.77 8.53
C VAL A 160 5.32 -10.83 9.06
N PRO A 161 6.16 -11.75 8.54
CA PRO A 161 7.60 -11.74 8.76
C PRO A 161 8.25 -10.41 8.35
N GLY A 162 9.38 -10.06 8.96
CA GLY A 162 10.07 -8.80 8.62
C GLY A 162 10.68 -8.78 7.22
N ASP A 163 11.07 -9.94 6.71
CA ASP A 163 11.58 -10.16 5.36
C ASP A 163 10.48 -10.45 4.34
N ALA A 164 9.19 -10.37 4.72
CA ALA A 164 8.09 -10.51 3.78
C ALA A 164 8.15 -9.43 2.70
N VAL A 165 7.83 -9.81 1.46
CA VAL A 165 7.73 -8.88 0.33
C VAL A 165 6.50 -7.99 0.54
N LEU A 166 6.68 -6.68 0.42
CA LEU A 166 5.63 -5.66 0.50
C LEU A 166 5.26 -5.16 -0.89
N ALA A 167 6.25 -4.88 -1.74
CA ALA A 167 6.04 -4.36 -3.08
C ALA A 167 6.99 -4.98 -4.11
N ARG A 168 6.54 -4.98 -5.37
CA ARG A 168 7.32 -5.37 -6.54
C ARG A 168 7.22 -4.36 -7.67
N VAL A 169 8.30 -4.23 -8.43
CA VAL A 169 8.36 -3.52 -9.72
C VAL A 169 9.27 -4.35 -10.64
N GLY A 170 8.68 -5.11 -11.55
CA GLY A 170 9.43 -6.10 -12.33
C GLY A 170 10.12 -7.11 -11.41
N ASP A 171 11.43 -7.32 -11.59
CA ASP A 171 12.20 -8.27 -10.76
C ASP A 171 12.65 -7.68 -9.40
N ALA A 172 12.38 -6.40 -9.13
CA ALA A 172 12.79 -5.76 -7.88
C ALA A 172 11.74 -5.98 -6.79
N GLU A 173 12.19 -6.38 -5.59
CA GLU A 173 11.34 -6.57 -4.41
C GLU A 173 11.71 -5.58 -3.29
N LEU A 174 10.68 -5.02 -2.66
CA LEU A 174 10.79 -4.24 -1.43
C LEU A 174 10.25 -5.06 -0.27
N THR A 175 11.10 -5.41 0.70
CA THR A 175 10.67 -6.11 1.92
C THR A 175 10.06 -5.15 2.93
N VAL A 176 9.31 -5.69 3.90
CA VAL A 176 8.72 -4.91 5.00
C VAL A 176 9.82 -4.18 5.81
N LEU A 177 10.92 -4.85 6.13
CA LEU A 177 12.03 -4.24 6.87
C LEU A 177 12.78 -3.17 6.07
N ALA A 178 13.00 -3.40 4.78
CA ALA A 178 13.62 -2.39 3.92
C ALA A 178 12.73 -1.14 3.78
N ALA A 179 11.42 -1.31 3.63
CA ALA A 179 10.47 -0.21 3.62
C ALA A 179 10.48 0.58 4.95
N LEU A 180 10.75 -0.08 6.08
CA LEU A 180 10.89 0.56 7.40
C LEU A 180 12.28 1.17 7.65
N GLY A 181 13.18 1.11 6.67
CA GLY A 181 14.53 1.67 6.75
C GLY A 181 15.51 0.85 7.60
N ALA A 182 15.20 -0.42 7.86
CA ALA A 182 16.15 -1.35 8.50
C ALA A 182 17.23 -1.83 7.51
N GLU A 183 16.90 -1.82 6.22
CA GLU A 183 17.74 -2.24 5.11
C GLU A 183 17.65 -1.20 3.99
N GLU A 184 18.69 -1.11 3.16
CA GLU A 184 18.68 -0.23 2.00
C GLU A 184 17.99 -0.93 0.83
N ALA A 185 16.88 -0.37 0.37
CA ALA A 185 16.20 -0.79 -0.87
C ALA A 185 16.13 0.40 -1.83
N PRO A 186 17.06 0.50 -2.80
CA PRO A 186 17.03 1.58 -3.77
C PRO A 186 15.76 1.47 -4.63
N ALA A 187 15.19 2.63 -4.98
CA ALA A 187 14.06 2.69 -5.88
C ALA A 187 14.47 2.14 -7.27
N PRO A 188 13.69 1.20 -7.85
CA PRO A 188 13.88 0.75 -9.22
C PRO A 188 13.85 1.93 -10.21
N ALA A 189 14.51 1.75 -11.37
CA ALA A 189 14.53 2.79 -12.40
C ALA A 189 13.10 3.16 -12.81
N GLY A 190 12.81 4.46 -12.92
CA GLY A 190 11.47 4.96 -13.25
C GLY A 190 10.51 5.08 -12.08
N THR A 191 10.93 4.76 -10.85
CA THR A 191 10.14 4.95 -9.63
C THR A 191 10.70 6.07 -8.76
N SER A 192 9.84 6.67 -7.93
CA SER A 192 10.22 7.62 -6.88
C SER A 192 9.98 6.98 -5.50
N VAL A 193 10.59 7.54 -4.44
CA VAL A 193 10.33 7.11 -3.06
C VAL A 193 9.39 8.10 -2.40
N LEU A 194 8.25 7.60 -1.94
CA LEU A 194 7.30 8.32 -1.10
C LEU A 194 7.45 7.87 0.35
N VAL A 195 7.58 8.81 1.29
CA VAL A 195 7.64 8.49 2.72
C VAL A 195 6.31 8.79 3.39
N VAL A 196 5.68 7.75 3.98
CA VAL A 196 4.41 7.83 4.69
C VAL A 196 4.62 7.44 6.15
N GLY A 197 4.53 8.38 7.08
CA GLY A 197 4.69 8.07 8.50
C GLY A 197 6.04 7.42 8.88
N GLY A 198 7.07 7.61 8.04
CA GLY A 198 8.40 6.99 8.19
C GLY A 198 8.59 5.66 7.44
N LEU A 199 7.57 5.18 6.72
CA LEU A 199 7.67 4.04 5.80
C LEU A 199 7.98 4.54 4.39
N SER A 200 9.03 4.00 3.77
CA SER A 200 9.40 4.27 2.39
C SER A 200 8.64 3.34 1.45
N LEU A 201 7.91 3.93 0.51
CA LEU A 201 7.15 3.24 -0.53
C LEU A 201 7.72 3.61 -1.90
N TRP A 202 7.70 2.67 -2.84
CA TRP A 202 7.91 3.00 -4.24
C TRP A 202 6.63 3.61 -4.81
N SER A 203 6.77 4.73 -5.51
CA SER A 203 5.68 5.40 -6.22
C SER A 203 5.96 5.35 -7.71
N TYR A 204 4.93 5.02 -8.47
CA TYR A 204 4.93 5.04 -9.92
C TYR A 204 4.12 6.26 -10.36
N ASP A 205 4.79 7.41 -10.48
CA ASP A 205 4.10 8.62 -10.93
C ASP A 205 3.65 8.42 -12.38
N ALA A 206 2.41 8.78 -12.68
CA ALA A 206 1.90 8.88 -14.04
C ALA A 206 2.53 10.08 -14.77
N THR A 207 3.86 10.11 -14.90
CA THR A 207 4.59 11.16 -15.61
C THR A 207 5.30 10.57 -16.82
N GLY A 208 4.49 10.12 -17.77
CA GLY A 208 4.86 9.85 -19.17
C GLY A 208 4.04 10.64 -20.20
N GLY A 209 3.10 11.49 -19.76
CA GLY A 209 2.23 12.28 -20.65
C GLY A 209 2.29 13.76 -20.32
N ALA A 210 3.09 14.50 -21.10
CA ALA A 210 3.07 15.95 -21.31
C ALA A 210 2.80 16.88 -20.10
N ARG A 211 3.87 17.51 -19.60
CA ARG A 211 3.81 18.93 -19.21
C ARG A 211 4.19 19.80 -20.40
#